data_AF-A0A6J4FLQ8-F1
#
_entry.id   AF-A0A6J4FLQ8-F1
#
_cell.length_a   1.000
_cell.length_b   1.000
_cell.length_c   1.000
_cell.angle_alpha   90.00
_cell.angle_beta   90.00
_cell.angle_gamma   90.00
#
_symmetry.space_group_name_H-M   'P 1'
#
loop_
_entity.id
_entity.type
_entity.pdbx_description
1 polymer ?
#
loop_
_entity_poly.entity_id
_entity_poly.type
_entity_poly.pdbx_seq_one_letter_code
_entity_poly.pdbx_strand_id
1 'polypeptide(L)'
;MTSPMTIPAFQSWFADAVPGDGLIYHQGLLGIDRTRGPSSLPESARSQLDRVAARALALAEDGAVLLVQRRIAEDRIAYIAIKASGDKPRRI
;
A
#
# COMPACT_ATOMS: atom_id res chain seq x y z
N MET A 1 -1.48 -15.71 8.53
CA MET A 1 -0.99 -15.27 7.21
C MET A 1 -2.14 -14.55 6.54
N THR A 2 -2.13 -13.23 6.51
CA THR A 2 -3.08 -12.44 5.71
C THR A 2 -2.76 -12.67 4.25
N SER A 3 -3.75 -13.02 3.44
CA SER A 3 -3.57 -13.18 2.00
C SER A 3 -3.03 -11.88 1.39
N PRO A 4 -2.12 -11.96 0.39
CA PRO A 4 -1.56 -10.77 -0.23
C PRO A 4 -2.67 -9.91 -0.84
N MET A 5 -2.60 -8.59 -0.63
CA MET A 5 -3.56 -7.65 -1.20
C MET A 5 -3.55 -7.74 -2.73
N THR A 6 -4.72 -7.82 -3.36
CA THR A 6 -4.87 -7.86 -4.82
C THR A 6 -5.22 -6.48 -5.36
N ILE A 7 -4.95 -6.24 -6.66
CA ILE A 7 -5.37 -5.01 -7.34
C ILE A 7 -6.89 -4.79 -7.27
N PRO A 8 -7.74 -5.78 -7.59
CA PRO A 8 -9.19 -5.57 -7.52
C PRO A 8 -9.68 -5.25 -6.11
N ALA A 9 -9.15 -5.91 -5.08
CA ALA A 9 -9.53 -5.63 -3.69
C ALA A 9 -9.11 -4.21 -3.26
N PHE A 10 -7.90 -3.80 -3.62
CA PHE A 10 -7.43 -2.44 -3.35
C PHE A 10 -8.26 -1.38 -4.08
N GLN A 11 -8.67 -1.63 -5.32
CA GLN A 11 -9.54 -0.73 -6.08
C GLN A 11 -10.96 -0.67 -5.51
N SER A 12 -11.53 -1.80 -5.08
CA SER A 12 -12.83 -1.83 -4.40
C SER A 12 -12.77 -1.00 -3.13
N TRP A 13 -11.77 -1.23 -2.27
CA TRP A 13 -11.58 -0.40 -1.08
C TRP A 13 -11.45 1.08 -1.45
N PHE A 14 -10.67 1.43 -2.47
CA PHE A 14 -10.52 2.84 -2.85
C PHE A 14 -11.84 3.48 -3.33
N ALA A 15 -12.71 2.72 -3.99
CA ALA A 15 -14.02 3.20 -4.44
C ALA A 15 -14.98 3.41 -3.27
N ASP A 16 -14.95 2.51 -2.28
CA ASP A 16 -15.91 2.50 -1.17
C ASP A 16 -15.45 3.34 0.04
N ALA A 17 -14.14 3.55 0.19
CA ALA A 17 -13.54 4.25 1.33
C ALA A 17 -13.90 5.74 1.37
N VAL A 18 -14.19 6.23 2.58
CA VAL A 18 -14.38 7.65 2.86
C VAL A 18 -13.07 8.29 3.34
N PRO A 19 -12.91 9.63 3.24
CA PRO A 19 -11.71 10.30 3.72
C PRO A 19 -11.36 9.96 5.16
N GLY A 20 -10.10 9.59 5.40
CA GLY A 20 -9.60 9.13 6.70
C GLY A 20 -9.58 7.61 6.88
N ASP A 21 -10.32 6.85 6.06
CA ASP A 21 -10.26 5.38 6.10
C ASP A 21 -8.87 4.89 5.71
N GLY A 22 -8.36 3.91 6.46
CA GLY A 22 -7.05 3.31 6.26
C GLY A 22 -7.13 1.85 5.84
N LEU A 23 -6.26 1.45 4.91
CA LEU A 23 -6.06 0.06 4.49
C LEU A 23 -4.57 -0.29 4.58
N ILE A 24 -4.26 -1.33 5.37
CA ILE A 24 -2.94 -1.96 5.33
C ILE A 24 -2.88 -2.82 4.05
N TYR A 25 -2.11 -2.38 3.06
CA TYR A 25 -1.96 -3.13 1.81
C TYR A 25 -0.74 -4.08 1.84
N HIS A 26 0.19 -3.88 2.78
CA HIS A 26 1.35 -4.76 2.98
C HIS A 26 1.88 -4.72 4.41
N GLN A 27 2.40 -5.84 4.89
CA GLN A 27 3.18 -5.94 6.12
C GLN A 27 4.48 -6.68 5.84
N GLY A 28 5.61 -6.03 6.10
CA GLY A 28 6.94 -6.56 5.78
C GLY A 28 7.93 -5.43 5.49
N LEU A 29 8.86 -5.68 4.58
CA LEU A 29 9.84 -4.70 4.11
C LEU A 29 9.56 -4.42 2.64
N LEU A 30 8.67 -3.47 2.33
CA LEU A 30 8.12 -3.26 0.98
C LEU A 30 9.18 -3.13 -0.11
N GLY A 31 10.30 -2.45 0.18
CA GLY A 31 11.40 -2.29 -0.76
C GLY A 31 12.06 -3.62 -1.12
N ILE A 32 12.27 -4.50 -0.14
CA ILE A 32 12.81 -5.85 -0.35
C ILE A 32 11.75 -6.73 -1.02
N ASP A 33 10.53 -6.72 -0.49
CA ASP A 33 9.48 -7.65 -0.85
C ASP A 33 9.01 -7.52 -2.31
N ARG A 34 9.24 -6.37 -2.96
CA ARG A 34 8.97 -6.12 -4.38
C ARG A 34 10.07 -6.61 -5.33
N THR A 35 11.28 -6.86 -4.84
CA THR A 35 12.46 -7.15 -5.68
C THR A 35 12.70 -8.65 -5.87
N ARG A 36 13.17 -9.07 -7.06
CA ARG A 36 13.65 -10.46 -7.29
C ARG A 36 14.94 -10.69 -6.51
N GLY A 37 15.06 -11.82 -5.81
CA GLY A 37 16.30 -12.21 -5.12
C GLY A 37 16.18 -12.16 -3.60
N PRO A 38 16.13 -10.97 -2.97
CA PRO A 38 16.15 -10.85 -1.51
C PRO A 38 14.76 -11.04 -0.87
N SER A 39 13.68 -11.04 -1.66
CA SER A 39 12.32 -11.29 -1.19
C SER A 39 12.09 -12.77 -0.92
N SER A 40 11.50 -13.09 0.22
CA SER A 40 11.01 -14.43 0.54
C SER A 40 9.63 -14.74 -0.07
N LEU A 41 9.00 -13.76 -0.73
CA LEU A 41 7.69 -13.94 -1.36
C LEU A 41 7.78 -14.77 -2.65
N PRO A 42 6.80 -15.66 -2.89
CA PRO A 42 6.61 -16.29 -4.19
C PRO A 42 6.47 -15.23 -5.30
N GLU A 43 6.90 -15.56 -6.52
CA GLU A 43 6.87 -14.63 -7.65
C GLU A 43 5.48 -14.03 -7.91
N SER A 44 4.42 -14.83 -7.78
CA SER A 44 3.04 -14.37 -7.94
C SER A 44 2.64 -13.32 -6.89
N ALA A 45 2.93 -13.58 -5.61
CA ALA A 45 2.65 -12.66 -4.52
C ALA A 45 3.46 -11.37 -4.65
N ARG A 46 4.73 -11.46 -5.04
CA ARG A 46 5.60 -10.31 -5.29
C ARG A 46 5.13 -9.47 -6.47
N SER A 47 4.76 -10.09 -7.59
CA SER A 47 4.21 -9.38 -8.75
C SER A 47 2.90 -8.66 -8.39
N GLN A 48 2.06 -9.29 -7.58
CA GLN A 48 0.83 -8.69 -7.09
C GLN A 48 1.09 -7.51 -6.15
N LEU A 49 2.00 -7.66 -5.20
CA LEU A 49 2.43 -6.59 -4.30
C LEU A 49 2.99 -5.40 -5.08
N ASP A 50 3.83 -5.66 -6.10
CA ASP A 50 4.40 -4.61 -6.93
C ASP A 50 3.32 -3.79 -7.64
N ARG A 51 2.31 -4.45 -8.21
CA ARG A 51 1.17 -3.77 -8.84
C ARG A 51 0.40 -2.93 -7.83
N VAL A 52 0.06 -3.49 -6.66
CA VAL A 52 -0.69 -2.76 -5.61
C VAL A 52 0.09 -1.55 -5.12
N ALA A 53 1.38 -1.70 -4.84
CA ALA A 53 2.23 -0.61 -4.39
C ALA A 53 2.39 0.48 -5.46
N ALA A 54 2.51 0.11 -6.74
CA ALA A 54 2.51 1.06 -7.85
C ALA A 54 1.20 1.83 -7.95
N ARG A 55 0.04 1.15 -7.78
CA ARG A 55 -1.26 1.82 -7.79
C ARG A 55 -1.45 2.75 -6.60
N ALA A 56 -1.01 2.35 -5.41
CA ALA A 56 -1.04 3.16 -4.21
C ALA A 56 -0.17 4.42 -4.37
N LEU A 57 1.02 4.30 -4.96
CA LEU A 57 1.90 5.43 -5.27
C LEU A 57 1.25 6.41 -6.24
N ALA A 58 0.70 5.93 -7.37
CA ALA A 58 0.03 6.78 -8.33
C ALA A 58 -1.14 7.58 -7.71
N LEU A 59 -1.97 6.92 -6.89
CA LEU A 59 -3.05 7.61 -6.17
C LEU A 59 -2.51 8.64 -5.17
N ALA A 60 -1.34 8.41 -4.58
CA ALA A 60 -0.73 9.36 -3.66
C ALA A 60 -0.15 10.58 -4.39
N GLU A 61 0.46 10.35 -5.56
CA GLU A 61 0.93 11.41 -6.46
C GLU A 61 -0.24 12.30 -6.94
N ASP A 62 -1.41 11.70 -7.19
CA ASP A 62 -2.66 12.40 -7.49
C ASP A 62 -3.29 13.09 -6.27
N GLY A 63 -2.77 12.86 -5.05
CA GLY A 63 -3.31 13.38 -3.80
C GLY A 63 -4.60 12.70 -3.32
N ALA A 64 -4.97 11.56 -3.92
CA ALA A 64 -6.18 10.81 -3.59
C ALA A 64 -6.01 9.89 -2.37
N VAL A 65 -4.77 9.54 -2.01
CA VAL A 65 -4.43 8.83 -0.77
C VAL A 65 -3.18 9.42 -0.12
N LEU A 66 -3.06 9.27 1.20
CA LEU A 66 -1.83 9.46 1.94
C LEU A 66 -1.18 8.10 2.20
N LEU A 67 0.12 7.96 1.93
CA LEU A 67 0.87 6.75 2.24
C LEU A 67 1.61 6.94 3.56
N VAL A 68 1.37 6.05 4.51
CA VAL A 68 2.06 6.04 5.80
C VAL A 68 2.67 4.68 6.08
N GLN A 69 3.72 4.70 6.90
CA GLN A 69 4.42 3.51 7.36
C GLN A 69 4.38 3.48 8.88
N ARG A 70 3.99 2.34 9.45
CA ARG A 70 4.00 2.12 10.90
C ARG A 70 4.87 0.92 11.23
N ARG A 71 5.91 1.14 12.04
CA ARG A 71 6.69 0.04 12.60
C ARG A 71 5.82 -0.73 13.60
N ILE A 72 5.68 -2.04 13.38
CA ILE A 72 4.92 -2.96 14.24
C ILE A 72 5.87 -3.83 15.06
N ALA A 73 6.98 -4.27 14.45
CA ALA A 73 8.06 -5.00 15.10
C ALA A 73 9.41 -4.60 14.49
N GLU A 74 10.49 -5.23 14.95
CA GLU A 74 11.84 -4.91 14.49
C GLU A 74 11.99 -5.02 12.97
N ASP A 75 11.39 -6.06 12.39
CA ASP A 75 11.43 -6.48 10.99
C ASP A 75 10.08 -6.32 10.25
N ARG A 76 9.11 -5.65 10.88
CA ARG A 76 7.72 -5.63 10.39
C ARG A 76 7.17 -4.22 10.35
N ILE A 77 7.02 -3.70 9.14
CA ILE A 77 6.42 -2.40 8.88
C ILE A 77 5.06 -2.63 8.21
N ALA A 78 4.01 -2.00 8.73
CA ALA A 78 2.74 -1.88 8.00
C ALA A 78 2.81 -0.69 7.05
N TYR A 79 2.47 -0.96 5.80
CA TYR A 79 2.29 0.04 4.77
C TYR A 79 0.80 0.28 4.58
N ILE A 80 0.38 1.52 4.80
CA ILE A 80 -1.03 1.90 4.91
C ILE A 80 -1.32 2.96 3.86
N ALA A 81 -2.40 2.77 3.12
CA ALA A 81 -3.02 3.81 2.31
C ALA A 81 -4.18 4.40 3.10
N ILE A 82 -4.25 5.73 3.21
CA ILE A 82 -5.34 6.45 3.87
C ILE A 82 -6.05 7.27 2.80
N LYS A 83 -7.38 7.13 2.66
CA LYS A 83 -8.17 7.91 1.70
C LYS A 83 -8.07 9.39 2.04
N ALA A 84 -7.69 10.22 1.07
CA ALA A 84 -7.62 11.67 1.26
C ALA A 84 -9.00 12.31 1.04
N SER A 85 -9.19 13.50 1.62
CA SER A 85 -10.40 14.32 1.44
C SER A 85 -10.53 14.99 0.07
N GLY A 86 -9.55 14.81 -0.83
CA GLY A 86 -9.50 15.47 -2.13
C GLY A 86 -9.01 16.93 -2.07
N ASP A 87 -8.90 17.51 -0.87
CA ASP A 87 -8.25 18.79 -0.67
C ASP A 87 -6.74 18.55 -0.68
N LYS A 88 -6.08 18.97 -1.76
CA LYS A 88 -4.64 18.73 -1.97
C LYS A 88 -3.92 19.26 -0.73
N PRO A 89 -3.15 18.44 0.02
CA PRO A 89 -2.42 18.95 1.16
C PRO A 89 -1.54 20.09 0.67
N ARG A 90 -1.75 21.30 1.22
CA ARG A 90 -0.95 22.47 0.91
C ARG A 90 0.51 22.10 1.15
N ARG A 91 1.30 21.98 0.08
CA ARG A 91 2.76 21.91 0.20
C ARG A 91 3.18 23.24 0.83
N ILE A 92 3.62 23.16 2.10
CA ILE A 92 4.30 24.24 2.81
C ILE A 92 5.75 24.36 2.33
#